data_AF-A0A4W3H8Q8-F1
#
_entry.id   AF-A0A4W3H8Q8-F1
#
_cell.length_a   1.000
_cell.length_b   1.000
_cell.length_c   1.000
_cell.angle_alpha   90.00
_cell.angle_beta   90.00
_cell.angle_gamma   90.00
#
_symmetry.space_group_name_H-M   'P 1'
#
loop_
_entity.id
_entity.type
_entity.pdbx_description
1 polymer ?
#
loop_
_entity_poly.entity_id
_entity_poly.type
_entity_poly.pdbx_seq_one_letter_code
_entity_poly.pdbx_strand_id
1 'polypeptide(L)'
;LQRNPTLSKRDGFEDMMEDRRRCSDLKYAMRYYTPVLYKYLVPRTPSVIKSVVLKSDQVQHVIKQLSKETGESPDIIGEEAAEILEKMGHGLRLSVVRFFAFTLSKIFKALFQKVRVNEEGIQKLHQAIREYPVILLPSHRSYIDFLMLSYIMYTYDLCLPVIAAGMDFMGMKIVGEMLRMSGAFFIRRSFGGDKLYWAIFSEYVKTILRNGDAPVEFFVEGTRSRTGKSLTPKLGLLNIAIEPFLMGEVFDTYLVPISISYERILEESLYAHELLGVPKPKESTSGLLKARKILSDNFGSIHVYFGQPISVRTLATGAVRRAQYNLVPRHIPQRPSEDVYKFLDAIGHRMVLLQQKNMVISPWPLMATVLMQNLPGIPLLDVIRKTLWLKEIAEAFGAFIDWPANVPSDKVILSSLALHRNIVKTVKNQVLLCQEETQTTLEKVFKHTVSVLMCASYRNQILHLFLRPALVAIAFQITWDVYGCFSFLQELLSNEFIFLTGNGVKDFDEGLYLLMKCNAIQVSHTDLYVSEKGKSTLSFLSSMFWPFLDGYRVICKYLLSKEFSEDFTEKMFITEIRTYAAELILTIFYIKGEECCIANGTCFNF
;
A
#
# COMPACT_ATOMS: atom_id res chain seq x y z
N LEU A 1 24.89 -24.97 -13.74
CA LEU A 1 24.33 -23.64 -14.08
C LEU A 1 22.91 -23.52 -13.50
N GLN A 2 22.79 -23.30 -12.19
CA GLN A 2 21.50 -23.00 -11.58
C GLN A 2 21.11 -21.57 -11.99
N ARG A 3 20.02 -21.41 -12.75
CA ARG A 3 19.44 -20.10 -13.06
C ARG A 3 19.14 -19.37 -11.75
N ASN A 4 19.58 -18.13 -11.64
CA ASN A 4 19.31 -17.26 -10.49
C ASN A 4 17.77 -17.11 -10.35
N PRO A 5 17.14 -17.46 -9.21
CA PRO A 5 15.68 -17.46 -9.07
C PRO A 5 15.05 -16.06 -9.27
N THR A 6 15.84 -15.00 -9.15
CA THR A 6 15.43 -13.61 -9.45
C THR A 6 15.28 -13.33 -10.95
N LEU A 7 16.07 -13.98 -11.82
CA LEU A 7 15.94 -13.85 -13.28
C LEU A 7 14.66 -14.53 -13.80
N SER A 8 14.26 -15.65 -13.20
CA SER A 8 13.00 -16.34 -13.52
C SER A 8 11.75 -15.48 -13.29
N LYS A 9 11.79 -14.51 -12.37
CA LYS A 9 10.66 -13.58 -12.13
C LYS A 9 10.56 -12.48 -13.19
N ARG A 10 11.66 -12.14 -13.87
CA ARG A 10 11.75 -11.02 -14.84
C ARG A 10 11.09 -11.35 -16.17
N ASP A 11 11.20 -12.59 -16.62
CA ASP A 11 10.69 -13.04 -17.93
C ASP A 11 9.19 -13.40 -17.93
N GLY A 12 8.51 -13.33 -16.78
CA GLY A 12 7.11 -13.75 -16.64
C GLY A 12 6.08 -12.62 -16.69
N PHE A 13 6.45 -11.42 -17.15
CA PHE A 13 5.54 -10.27 -17.23
C PHE A 13 5.08 -10.01 -18.67
N GLU A 14 3.76 -9.93 -18.84
CA GLU A 14 3.10 -9.59 -20.10
C GLU A 14 2.57 -8.15 -20.06
N ASP A 15 2.80 -7.33 -21.10
CA ASP A 15 2.09 -6.04 -21.25
C ASP A 15 0.70 -6.28 -21.84
N MET A 16 -0.32 -6.34 -20.99
CA MET A 16 -1.70 -6.54 -21.44
C MET A 16 -2.19 -5.45 -22.40
N MET A 17 -1.57 -4.27 -22.37
CA MET A 17 -1.98 -3.15 -23.21
C MET A 17 -1.48 -3.28 -24.65
N GLU A 18 -0.49 -4.13 -24.93
CA GLU A 18 0.02 -4.33 -26.29
C GLU A 18 -1.11 -4.79 -27.23
N ASP A 19 -1.83 -5.83 -26.84
CA ASP A 19 -2.99 -6.32 -27.58
C ASP A 19 -4.14 -5.30 -27.61
N ARG A 20 -4.35 -4.57 -26.51
CA ARG A 20 -5.41 -3.53 -26.44
C ARG A 20 -5.14 -2.37 -27.39
N ARG A 21 -3.88 -2.06 -27.70
CA ARG A 21 -3.52 -1.03 -28.68
C ARG A 21 -3.77 -1.48 -30.12
N ARG A 22 -3.80 -2.80 -30.37
CA ARG A 22 -4.05 -3.39 -31.70
C ARG A 22 -5.51 -3.75 -31.95
N CYS A 23 -6.35 -3.75 -30.91
CA CYS A 23 -7.75 -4.14 -30.98
C CYS A 23 -8.71 -2.96 -30.75
N SER A 24 -9.95 -3.09 -31.24
CA SER A 24 -11.03 -2.15 -30.91
C SER A 24 -11.42 -2.26 -29.43
N ASP A 25 -11.45 -1.12 -28.72
CA ASP A 25 -11.90 -1.05 -27.33
C ASP A 25 -13.32 -1.57 -27.16
N LEU A 26 -14.19 -1.32 -28.14
CA LEU A 26 -15.58 -1.82 -28.11
C LEU A 26 -15.63 -3.33 -28.28
N LYS A 27 -14.84 -3.89 -29.20
CA LYS A 27 -14.72 -5.33 -29.39
C LYS A 27 -14.19 -6.02 -28.12
N TYR A 28 -13.21 -5.41 -27.46
CA TYR A 28 -12.69 -5.87 -26.18
C TYR A 28 -13.76 -5.84 -25.09
N ALA A 29 -14.40 -4.70 -24.90
CA ALA A 29 -15.42 -4.53 -23.86
C ALA A 29 -16.63 -5.43 -24.05
N MET A 30 -16.97 -5.80 -25.29
CA MET A 30 -18.09 -6.68 -25.61
C MET A 30 -17.67 -8.15 -25.79
N ARG A 31 -16.44 -8.52 -25.40
CA ARG A 31 -15.96 -9.90 -25.47
C ARG A 31 -16.89 -10.85 -24.72
N TYR A 32 -16.82 -12.12 -25.11
CA TYR A 32 -17.37 -13.19 -24.31
C TYR A 32 -16.59 -13.26 -22.98
N TYR A 33 -17.32 -13.40 -21.88
CA TYR A 33 -16.76 -13.38 -20.53
C TYR A 33 -17.30 -14.60 -19.80
N THR A 34 -16.45 -15.61 -19.67
CA THR A 34 -16.73 -16.88 -18.98
C THR A 34 -15.70 -17.08 -17.90
N PRO A 35 -15.86 -16.40 -16.76
CA PRO A 35 -14.86 -16.47 -15.71
C PRO A 35 -14.78 -17.87 -15.12
N VAL A 36 -13.60 -18.22 -14.62
CA VAL A 36 -13.48 -19.37 -13.72
C VAL A 36 -14.17 -19.07 -12.40
N LEU A 37 -14.97 -20.04 -11.97
CA LEU A 37 -15.80 -19.97 -10.77
C LEU A 37 -15.36 -21.02 -9.77
N TYR A 38 -15.68 -20.77 -8.51
CA TYR A 38 -15.49 -21.73 -7.42
C TYR A 38 -16.31 -23.00 -7.68
N LYS A 39 -15.67 -24.17 -7.51
CA LYS A 39 -16.25 -25.48 -7.88
C LYS A 39 -17.56 -25.85 -7.17
N TYR A 40 -17.83 -25.27 -6.00
CA TYR A 40 -19.06 -25.50 -5.24
C TYR A 40 -19.99 -24.27 -5.21
N LEU A 41 -19.78 -23.31 -6.12
CA LEU A 41 -20.60 -22.11 -6.21
C LEU A 41 -22.05 -22.47 -6.58
N VAL A 42 -23.00 -21.98 -5.79
CA VAL A 42 -24.40 -21.84 -6.20
C VAL A 42 -24.61 -20.39 -6.67
N PRO A 43 -24.85 -20.13 -7.97
CA PRO A 43 -24.96 -18.75 -8.47
C PRO A 43 -26.11 -18.00 -7.80
N ARG A 44 -25.83 -16.79 -7.28
CA ARG A 44 -26.82 -15.90 -6.66
C ARG A 44 -26.74 -14.51 -7.25
N THR A 45 -27.89 -13.87 -7.41
CA THR A 45 -27.94 -12.45 -7.77
C THR A 45 -27.63 -11.59 -6.54
N PRO A 46 -27.21 -10.32 -6.72
CA PRO A 46 -26.99 -9.42 -5.59
C PRO A 46 -28.20 -9.30 -4.66
N SER A 47 -29.42 -9.30 -5.21
CA SER A 47 -30.66 -9.25 -4.41
C SER A 47 -30.89 -10.51 -3.59
N VAL A 48 -30.53 -11.69 -4.12
CA VAL A 48 -30.61 -12.95 -3.37
C VAL A 48 -29.59 -12.96 -2.23
N ILE A 49 -28.35 -12.51 -2.47
CA ILE A 49 -27.32 -12.37 -1.42
C ILE A 49 -27.86 -11.50 -0.28
N LYS A 50 -28.44 -10.34 -0.60
CA LYS A 50 -29.03 -9.45 0.40
C LYS A 50 -30.15 -10.12 1.20
N SER A 51 -31.04 -10.86 0.54
CA SER A 51 -32.12 -11.60 1.22
C SER A 51 -31.58 -12.69 2.16
N VAL A 52 -30.52 -13.40 1.77
CA VAL A 52 -29.87 -14.42 2.62
C VAL A 52 -29.27 -13.79 3.87
N VAL A 53 -28.62 -12.64 3.75
CA VAL A 53 -28.03 -11.91 4.89
C VAL A 53 -29.10 -11.48 5.90
N LEU A 54 -30.19 -10.87 5.42
CA LEU A 54 -31.28 -10.43 6.31
C LEU A 54 -31.94 -11.60 7.04
N LYS A 55 -32.02 -12.78 6.41
CA LYS A 55 -32.61 -13.99 6.98
C LYS A 55 -31.63 -14.81 7.83
N SER A 56 -30.37 -14.39 7.94
CA SER A 56 -29.36 -15.13 8.71
C SER A 56 -29.66 -15.15 10.20
N ASP A 57 -29.32 -16.25 10.86
CA ASP A 57 -29.53 -16.40 12.30
C ASP A 57 -28.78 -15.32 13.10
N GLN A 58 -27.59 -14.92 12.64
CA GLN A 58 -26.79 -13.88 13.30
C GLN A 58 -27.50 -12.52 13.27
N VAL A 59 -27.99 -12.09 12.10
CA VAL A 59 -28.71 -10.82 11.96
C VAL A 59 -30.01 -10.86 12.76
N GLN A 60 -30.76 -11.95 12.66
CA GLN A 60 -32.01 -12.14 13.41
C GLN A 60 -31.79 -12.15 14.94
N HIS A 61 -30.67 -12.73 15.40
CA HIS A 61 -30.30 -12.69 16.81
C HIS A 61 -30.02 -11.26 17.28
N VAL A 62 -29.23 -10.49 16.52
CA VAL A 62 -28.88 -9.11 16.87
C VAL A 62 -30.11 -8.20 16.82
N ILE A 63 -31.02 -8.38 15.86
CA ILE A 63 -32.30 -7.65 15.80
C ILE A 63 -33.12 -7.91 17.07
N LYS A 64 -33.26 -9.19 17.48
CA LYS A 64 -33.99 -9.56 18.70
C LYS A 64 -33.32 -9.02 19.97
N GLN A 65 -32.00 -9.00 20.01
CA GLN A 65 -31.25 -8.43 21.13
C GLN A 65 -31.47 -6.91 21.22
N LEU A 66 -31.32 -6.19 20.11
CA LEU A 66 -31.50 -4.74 20.08
C LEU A 66 -32.95 -4.35 20.38
N SER A 67 -33.93 -5.08 19.87
CA SER A 67 -35.35 -4.88 20.19
C SER A 67 -35.62 -4.95 21.70
N LYS A 68 -34.94 -5.87 22.42
CA LYS A 68 -35.03 -5.95 23.89
C LYS A 68 -34.28 -4.82 24.60
N GLU A 69 -33.15 -4.36 24.06
CA GLU A 69 -32.33 -3.29 24.64
C GLU A 69 -32.96 -1.90 24.44
N THR A 70 -33.57 -1.63 23.29
CA THR A 70 -34.14 -0.31 22.93
C THR A 70 -35.65 -0.22 23.18
N GLY A 71 -36.36 -1.36 23.23
CA GLY A 71 -37.82 -1.41 23.32
C GLY A 71 -38.54 -1.22 21.98
N GLU A 72 -37.81 -1.04 20.88
CA GLU A 72 -38.38 -0.93 19.54
C GLU A 72 -38.83 -2.29 18.98
N SER A 73 -39.79 -2.30 18.06
CA SER A 73 -40.26 -3.54 17.46
C SER A 73 -39.18 -4.18 16.56
N PRO A 74 -39.09 -5.52 16.50
CA PRO A 74 -38.14 -6.21 15.61
C PRO A 74 -38.32 -5.84 14.13
N ASP A 75 -39.53 -5.46 13.72
CA ASP A 75 -39.83 -5.09 12.34
C ASP A 75 -39.17 -3.76 11.95
N ILE A 76 -39.20 -2.74 12.83
CA ILE A 76 -38.55 -1.44 12.60
C ILE A 76 -37.03 -1.61 12.48
N ILE A 77 -36.43 -2.37 13.39
CA ILE A 77 -34.99 -2.66 13.34
C ILE A 77 -34.66 -3.51 12.10
N GLY A 78 -35.57 -4.38 11.69
CA GLY A 78 -35.45 -5.16 10.45
C GLY A 78 -35.48 -4.30 9.18
N GLU A 79 -36.33 -3.27 9.14
CA GLU A 79 -36.35 -2.27 8.08
C GLU A 79 -35.05 -1.45 8.05
N GLU A 80 -34.55 -1.01 9.21
CA GLU A 80 -33.24 -0.36 9.32
C GLU A 80 -32.12 -1.27 8.79
N ALA A 81 -32.17 -2.56 9.14
CA ALA A 81 -31.20 -3.54 8.65
C ALA A 81 -31.23 -3.67 7.12
N ALA A 82 -32.44 -3.69 6.53
CA ALA A 82 -32.62 -3.72 5.08
C ALA A 82 -32.08 -2.44 4.42
N GLU A 83 -32.30 -1.26 5.01
CA GLU A 83 -31.75 0.00 4.50
C GLU A 83 -30.23 0.04 4.56
N ILE A 84 -29.63 -0.39 5.67
CA ILE A 84 -28.18 -0.48 5.83
C ILE A 84 -27.64 -1.36 4.72
N LEU A 85 -28.20 -2.56 4.56
CA LEU A 85 -27.78 -3.55 3.59
C LEU A 85 -27.94 -3.07 2.14
N GLU A 86 -29.04 -2.36 1.85
CA GLU A 86 -29.27 -1.77 0.53
C GLU A 86 -28.24 -0.69 0.24
N LYS A 87 -27.93 0.18 1.21
CA LYS A 87 -26.90 1.22 1.07
C LYS A 87 -25.51 0.61 0.87
N MET A 88 -25.15 -0.44 1.61
CA MET A 88 -23.80 -1.01 1.57
C MET A 88 -23.55 -2.02 0.44
N GLY A 89 -24.53 -2.85 0.08
CA GLY A 89 -24.29 -4.03 -0.75
C GLY A 89 -23.98 -3.69 -2.20
N HIS A 90 -23.12 -4.49 -2.84
CA HIS A 90 -22.82 -4.36 -4.26
C HIS A 90 -24.06 -4.61 -5.14
N GLY A 91 -24.00 -4.10 -6.36
CA GLY A 91 -25.05 -4.22 -7.37
C GLY A 91 -24.52 -4.74 -8.71
N LEU A 92 -23.47 -5.57 -8.67
CA LEU A 92 -22.71 -6.04 -9.83
C LEU A 92 -23.59 -6.36 -11.06
N ARG A 93 -23.33 -5.65 -12.16
CA ARG A 93 -24.00 -5.76 -13.45
C ARG A 93 -22.97 -5.76 -14.57
N LEU A 94 -22.94 -6.82 -15.36
CA LEU A 94 -21.97 -6.99 -16.44
C LEU A 94 -22.01 -5.83 -17.46
N SER A 95 -23.18 -5.24 -17.73
CA SER A 95 -23.28 -4.09 -18.64
C SER A 95 -22.45 -2.89 -18.20
N VAL A 96 -22.41 -2.59 -16.89
CA VAL A 96 -21.61 -1.49 -16.34
C VAL A 96 -20.13 -1.87 -16.28
N VAL A 97 -19.82 -3.14 -15.95
CA VAL A 97 -18.45 -3.66 -16.03
C VAL A 97 -17.90 -3.46 -17.45
N ARG A 98 -18.66 -3.80 -18.49
CA ARG A 98 -18.25 -3.61 -19.89
C ARG A 98 -18.03 -2.14 -20.24
N PHE A 99 -18.87 -1.24 -19.70
CA PHE A 99 -18.64 0.19 -19.82
C PHE A 99 -17.31 0.63 -19.17
N PHE A 100 -16.98 0.12 -17.99
CA PHE A 100 -15.68 0.37 -17.36
C PHE A 100 -14.54 -0.25 -18.15
N ALA A 101 -14.67 -1.47 -18.66
CA ALA A 101 -13.66 -2.11 -19.51
C ALA A 101 -13.35 -1.22 -20.73
N PHE A 102 -14.37 -0.71 -21.41
CA PHE A 102 -14.21 0.22 -22.55
C PHE A 102 -13.50 1.52 -22.14
N THR A 103 -13.96 2.15 -21.06
CA THR A 103 -13.47 3.47 -20.63
C THR A 103 -12.06 3.39 -20.06
N LEU A 104 -11.78 2.38 -19.23
CA LEU A 104 -10.47 2.14 -18.64
C LEU A 104 -9.43 1.75 -19.70
N SER A 105 -9.80 0.96 -20.73
CA SER A 105 -8.88 0.70 -21.86
C SER A 105 -8.40 1.98 -22.52
N LYS A 106 -9.29 2.96 -22.71
CA LYS A 106 -8.91 4.27 -23.29
C LYS A 106 -8.02 5.07 -22.34
N ILE A 107 -8.39 5.14 -21.07
CA ILE A 107 -7.63 5.85 -20.04
C ILE A 107 -6.22 5.26 -19.91
N PHE A 108 -6.09 3.94 -19.81
CA PHE A 108 -4.79 3.28 -19.65
C PHE A 108 -3.92 3.41 -20.89
N LYS A 109 -4.47 3.35 -22.11
CA LYS A 109 -3.71 3.62 -23.34
C LYS A 109 -3.20 5.05 -23.42
N ALA A 110 -3.94 6.02 -22.88
CA ALA A 110 -3.56 7.42 -22.87
C ALA A 110 -2.49 7.74 -21.82
N LEU A 111 -2.63 7.19 -20.61
CA LEU A 111 -1.75 7.51 -19.48
C LEU A 111 -0.46 6.69 -19.44
N PHE A 112 -0.52 5.40 -19.78
CA PHE A 112 0.54 4.45 -19.49
C PHE A 112 1.13 3.84 -20.76
N GLN A 113 2.46 3.75 -20.78
CA GLN A 113 3.21 3.07 -21.82
C GLN A 113 3.01 1.56 -21.76
N LYS A 114 2.89 0.97 -20.56
CA LYS A 114 2.71 -0.47 -20.36
C LYS A 114 1.95 -0.73 -19.06
N VAL A 115 1.13 -1.78 -19.06
CA VAL A 115 0.57 -2.36 -17.83
C VAL A 115 0.99 -3.81 -17.81
N ARG A 116 2.04 -4.10 -17.04
CA ARG A 116 2.67 -5.41 -16.99
C ARG A 116 2.11 -6.25 -15.86
N VAL A 117 1.72 -7.49 -16.16
CA VAL A 117 1.20 -8.45 -15.17
C VAL A 117 1.98 -9.74 -15.24
N ASN A 118 2.26 -10.34 -14.08
CA ASN A 118 2.97 -11.61 -14.04
C ASN A 118 2.04 -12.80 -14.38
N GLU A 119 2.32 -13.50 -15.48
CA GLU A 119 1.50 -14.58 -16.03
C GLU A 119 1.37 -15.76 -15.05
N GLU A 120 2.47 -16.16 -14.41
CA GLU A 120 2.49 -17.24 -13.40
C GLU A 120 1.51 -16.94 -12.25
N GLY A 121 1.43 -15.67 -11.83
CA GLY A 121 0.53 -15.24 -10.77
C GLY A 121 -0.94 -15.34 -11.18
N ILE A 122 -1.25 -14.98 -12.43
CA ILE A 122 -2.60 -15.14 -13.01
C ILE A 122 -3.00 -16.62 -13.06
N GLN A 123 -2.09 -17.50 -13.50
CA GLN A 123 -2.35 -18.95 -13.54
C GLN A 123 -2.61 -19.53 -12.14
N LYS A 124 -1.82 -19.12 -11.14
CA LYS A 124 -2.03 -19.51 -9.74
C LYS A 124 -3.35 -18.99 -9.17
N LEU A 125 -3.70 -17.74 -9.48
CA LEU A 125 -4.97 -17.15 -9.07
C LEU A 125 -6.16 -17.89 -9.69
N HIS A 126 -6.07 -18.23 -10.98
CA HIS A 126 -7.08 -19.04 -11.67
C HIS A 126 -7.32 -20.39 -10.97
N GLN A 127 -6.26 -21.09 -10.58
CA GLN A 127 -6.37 -22.34 -9.80
C GLN A 127 -6.97 -22.08 -8.41
N ALA A 128 -6.53 -21.03 -7.72
CA ALA A 128 -7.03 -20.69 -6.39
C ALA A 128 -8.53 -20.42 -6.37
N ILE A 129 -9.04 -19.62 -7.33
CA ILE A 129 -10.47 -19.27 -7.45
C ILE A 129 -11.33 -20.53 -7.66
N ARG A 130 -10.83 -21.50 -8.44
CA ARG A 130 -11.56 -22.75 -8.69
C ARG A 130 -11.70 -23.60 -7.42
N GLU A 131 -10.66 -23.61 -6.57
CA GLU A 131 -10.55 -24.54 -5.45
C GLU A 131 -11.19 -24.05 -4.15
N TYR A 132 -11.02 -22.78 -3.78
CA TYR A 132 -11.51 -22.20 -2.52
C TYR A 132 -11.84 -20.70 -2.66
N PRO A 133 -12.63 -20.11 -1.74
CA PRO A 133 -12.83 -18.67 -1.68
C PRO A 133 -11.51 -17.90 -1.61
N VAL A 134 -11.43 -16.78 -2.34
CA VAL A 134 -10.22 -15.98 -2.48
C VAL A 134 -10.42 -14.58 -1.89
N ILE A 135 -9.42 -14.13 -1.14
CA ILE A 135 -9.29 -12.76 -0.66
C ILE A 135 -8.08 -12.13 -1.36
N LEU A 136 -8.34 -11.08 -2.12
CA LEU A 136 -7.32 -10.31 -2.84
C LEU A 136 -6.85 -9.15 -1.95
N LEU A 137 -5.55 -9.08 -1.71
CA LEU A 137 -4.93 -8.09 -0.84
C LEU A 137 -3.92 -7.26 -1.63
N PRO A 138 -4.36 -6.28 -2.44
CA PRO A 138 -3.48 -5.34 -3.11
C PRO A 138 -2.84 -4.32 -2.16
N SER A 139 -1.66 -3.83 -2.52
CA SER A 139 -1.05 -2.62 -1.95
C SER A 139 -1.83 -1.37 -2.41
N HIS A 140 -1.93 -0.33 -1.57
CA HIS A 140 -2.74 0.86 -1.89
C HIS A 140 -1.92 2.14 -2.06
N ARG A 141 -1.78 2.61 -3.30
CA ARG A 141 -0.94 3.75 -3.70
C ARG A 141 -1.67 4.79 -4.57
N SER A 142 -2.74 4.44 -5.28
CA SER A 142 -3.46 5.35 -6.20
C SER A 142 -4.98 5.18 -6.12
N TYR A 143 -5.74 6.19 -6.58
CA TYR A 143 -7.20 6.05 -6.74
C TYR A 143 -7.58 4.99 -7.79
N ILE A 144 -6.67 4.62 -8.70
CA ILE A 144 -6.99 3.66 -9.76
C ILE A 144 -6.78 2.20 -9.35
N ASP A 145 -6.19 1.91 -8.19
CA ASP A 145 -5.79 0.55 -7.79
C ASP A 145 -6.94 -0.47 -7.83
N PHE A 146 -8.10 -0.09 -7.29
CA PHE A 146 -9.25 -1.01 -7.22
C PHE A 146 -9.91 -1.24 -8.58
N LEU A 147 -9.88 -0.23 -9.46
CA LEU A 147 -10.34 -0.38 -10.85
C LEU A 147 -9.33 -1.18 -11.67
N MET A 148 -8.04 -1.04 -11.36
CA MET A 148 -6.97 -1.79 -12.01
C MET A 148 -7.19 -3.29 -11.81
N LEU A 149 -7.41 -3.75 -10.57
CA LEU A 149 -7.56 -5.18 -10.32
C LEU A 149 -8.78 -5.78 -11.03
N SER A 150 -9.94 -5.10 -10.97
CA SER A 150 -11.13 -5.50 -11.72
C SER A 150 -10.90 -5.53 -13.23
N TYR A 151 -10.16 -4.56 -13.78
CA TYR A 151 -9.82 -4.51 -15.21
C TYR A 151 -8.91 -5.68 -15.62
N ILE A 152 -7.89 -6.00 -14.80
CA ILE A 152 -7.00 -7.14 -15.01
C ILE A 152 -7.81 -8.44 -15.00
N MET A 153 -8.65 -8.63 -13.99
CA MET A 153 -9.46 -9.84 -13.85
C MET A 153 -10.44 -10.01 -15.02
N TYR A 154 -11.05 -8.92 -15.50
CA TYR A 154 -11.85 -8.94 -16.73
C TYR A 154 -11.02 -9.29 -17.97
N THR A 155 -9.78 -8.80 -18.05
CA THR A 155 -8.85 -9.07 -19.17
C THR A 155 -8.49 -10.55 -19.27
N TYR A 156 -8.28 -11.21 -18.13
CA TYR A 156 -7.84 -12.61 -18.07
C TYR A 156 -8.97 -13.63 -17.85
N ASP A 157 -10.25 -13.26 -18.06
CA ASP A 157 -11.42 -14.12 -17.78
C ASP A 157 -11.41 -14.74 -16.37
N LEU A 158 -11.06 -13.92 -15.37
CA LEU A 158 -11.19 -14.27 -13.96
C LEU A 158 -12.48 -13.68 -13.38
N CYS A 159 -13.04 -14.32 -12.36
CA CYS A 159 -14.24 -13.83 -11.66
C CYS A 159 -13.97 -12.43 -11.08
N LEU A 160 -14.81 -11.44 -11.40
CA LEU A 160 -14.65 -10.08 -10.90
C LEU A 160 -14.72 -10.03 -9.37
N PRO A 161 -13.87 -9.23 -8.72
CA PRO A 161 -13.91 -9.10 -7.28
C PRO A 161 -15.05 -8.20 -6.83
N VAL A 162 -15.48 -8.40 -5.59
CA VAL A 162 -16.28 -7.42 -4.87
C VAL A 162 -15.37 -6.63 -3.94
N ILE A 163 -15.47 -5.30 -3.98
CA ILE A 163 -14.43 -4.41 -3.46
C ILE A 163 -14.97 -3.66 -2.24
N ALA A 164 -14.24 -3.72 -1.12
CA ALA A 164 -14.52 -2.87 0.04
C ALA A 164 -14.16 -1.41 -0.28
N ALA A 165 -15.16 -0.54 -0.42
CA ALA A 165 -14.99 0.87 -0.75
C ALA A 165 -15.45 1.78 0.40
N GLY A 166 -14.71 2.85 0.68
CA GLY A 166 -15.13 3.82 1.70
C GLY A 166 -16.42 4.54 1.32
N MET A 167 -17.30 4.82 2.28
CA MET A 167 -18.55 5.55 2.03
C MET A 167 -18.37 6.95 1.43
N ASP A 168 -17.18 7.56 1.53
CA ASP A 168 -16.91 8.88 0.94
C ASP A 168 -17.20 8.89 -0.58
N PHE A 169 -17.04 7.74 -1.28
CA PHE A 169 -17.38 7.60 -2.71
C PHE A 169 -18.88 7.67 -3.00
N MET A 170 -19.75 7.35 -2.04
CA MET A 170 -21.21 7.49 -2.20
C MET A 170 -21.64 8.95 -2.34
N GLY A 171 -20.82 9.90 -1.86
CA GLY A 171 -21.07 11.33 -2.05
C GLY A 171 -21.16 11.73 -3.53
N MET A 172 -20.50 10.98 -4.41
CA MET A 172 -20.57 11.16 -5.87
C MET A 172 -21.67 10.28 -6.48
N LYS A 173 -22.95 10.61 -6.26
CA LYS A 173 -24.12 9.75 -6.62
C LYS A 173 -23.98 8.91 -7.89
N ILE A 174 -23.64 9.53 -9.03
CA ILE A 174 -23.49 8.80 -10.31
C ILE A 174 -22.30 7.84 -10.29
N VAL A 175 -21.11 8.33 -9.93
CA VAL A 175 -19.88 7.51 -9.92
C VAL A 175 -19.98 6.42 -8.85
N GLY A 176 -20.47 6.75 -7.66
CA GLY A 176 -20.71 5.79 -6.58
C GLY A 176 -21.66 4.67 -7.00
N GLU A 177 -22.75 4.98 -7.71
CA GLU A 177 -23.66 3.95 -8.21
C GLU A 177 -23.02 3.09 -9.31
N MET A 178 -22.25 3.69 -10.23
CA MET A 178 -21.51 2.91 -11.23
C MET A 178 -20.48 1.97 -10.57
N LEU A 179 -19.78 2.43 -9.53
CA LEU A 179 -18.86 1.60 -8.74
C LEU A 179 -19.61 0.46 -8.04
N ARG A 180 -20.77 0.73 -7.43
CA ARG A 180 -21.64 -0.28 -6.84
C ARG A 180 -22.03 -1.35 -7.85
N MET A 181 -22.45 -0.92 -9.04
CA MET A 181 -22.81 -1.77 -10.17
C MET A 181 -21.60 -2.51 -10.78
N SER A 182 -20.39 -2.20 -10.34
CA SER A 182 -19.14 -2.85 -10.77
C SER A 182 -18.49 -3.69 -9.67
N GLY A 183 -19.19 -3.91 -8.54
CA GLY A 183 -18.73 -4.80 -7.46
C GLY A 183 -18.35 -4.08 -6.16
N ALA A 184 -18.38 -2.76 -6.10
CA ALA A 184 -18.08 -2.05 -4.85
C ALA A 184 -19.20 -2.26 -3.81
N PHE A 185 -18.81 -2.61 -2.58
CA PHE A 185 -19.65 -2.56 -1.39
C PHE A 185 -19.09 -1.53 -0.40
N PHE A 186 -19.95 -0.73 0.22
CA PHE A 186 -19.54 0.45 0.96
C PHE A 186 -19.39 0.21 2.46
N ILE A 187 -18.26 0.65 3.02
CA ILE A 187 -17.91 0.51 4.44
C ILE A 187 -17.73 1.89 5.11
N ARG A 188 -18.26 2.05 6.33
CA ARG A 188 -18.02 3.24 7.17
C ARG A 188 -16.57 3.28 7.64
N ARG A 189 -15.99 4.48 7.81
CA ARG A 189 -14.64 4.64 8.39
C ARG A 189 -14.56 4.24 9.86
N SER A 190 -15.64 4.43 10.61
CA SER A 190 -15.80 3.97 11.99
C SER A 190 -17.21 3.43 12.17
N PHE A 191 -17.32 2.39 12.99
CA PHE A 191 -18.61 1.76 13.29
C PHE A 191 -19.22 2.32 14.58
N GLY A 192 -18.48 3.09 15.38
CA GLY A 192 -19.03 3.84 16.51
C GLY A 192 -19.80 3.03 17.57
N GLY A 193 -19.56 1.71 17.66
CA GLY A 193 -20.33 0.83 18.55
C GLY A 193 -21.68 0.36 18.00
N ASP A 194 -22.02 0.69 16.75
CA ASP A 194 -23.24 0.27 16.05
C ASP A 194 -23.25 -1.25 15.83
N LYS A 195 -23.88 -1.98 16.76
CA LYS A 195 -23.97 -3.44 16.76
C LYS A 195 -24.72 -3.96 15.53
N LEU A 196 -25.77 -3.25 15.09
CA LEU A 196 -26.60 -3.64 13.95
C LEU A 196 -25.79 -3.57 12.66
N TYR A 197 -25.14 -2.42 12.42
CA TYR A 197 -24.29 -2.24 11.24
C TYR A 197 -23.17 -3.27 11.20
N TRP A 198 -22.48 -3.52 12.33
CA TRP A 198 -21.41 -4.52 12.37
C TRP A 198 -21.92 -5.93 12.03
N ALA A 199 -23.08 -6.32 12.56
CA ALA A 199 -23.67 -7.63 12.29
C ALA A 199 -24.02 -7.81 10.81
N ILE A 200 -24.68 -6.81 10.21
CA ILE A 200 -25.06 -6.83 8.80
C ILE A 200 -23.82 -6.83 7.91
N PHE A 201 -22.86 -5.96 8.20
CA PHE A 201 -21.64 -5.84 7.41
C PHE A 201 -20.82 -7.13 7.44
N SER A 202 -20.61 -7.68 8.64
CA SER A 202 -19.85 -8.91 8.83
C SER A 202 -20.55 -10.07 8.13
N GLU A 203 -21.86 -10.22 8.32
CA GLU A 203 -22.61 -11.29 7.69
C GLU A 203 -22.67 -11.18 6.17
N TYR A 204 -22.70 -9.97 5.61
CA TYR A 204 -22.64 -9.75 4.17
C TYR A 204 -21.33 -10.28 3.56
N VAL A 205 -20.18 -9.91 4.12
CA VAL A 205 -18.87 -10.38 3.64
C VAL A 205 -18.74 -11.89 3.82
N LYS A 206 -19.15 -12.43 4.97
CA LYS A 206 -19.14 -13.87 5.22
C LYS A 206 -20.05 -14.64 4.27
N THR A 207 -21.23 -14.11 3.95
CA THR A 207 -22.17 -14.74 3.02
C THR A 207 -21.58 -14.88 1.64
N ILE A 208 -20.82 -13.88 1.18
CA ILE A 208 -20.10 -13.93 -0.10
C ILE A 208 -19.01 -15.01 -0.10
N LEU A 209 -18.19 -15.03 0.95
CA LEU A 209 -17.07 -15.97 1.07
C LEU A 209 -17.53 -17.42 1.29
N ARG A 210 -18.58 -17.65 2.10
CA ARG A 210 -19.12 -18.99 2.37
C ARG A 210 -19.62 -19.69 1.10
N ASN A 211 -20.30 -18.96 0.23
CA ASN A 211 -20.80 -19.48 -1.04
C ASN A 211 -19.78 -19.39 -2.19
N GLY A 212 -18.74 -18.57 -2.02
CA GLY A 212 -17.76 -18.26 -3.05
C GLY A 212 -18.35 -17.45 -4.23
N ASP A 213 -19.29 -16.52 -3.98
CA ASP A 213 -19.96 -15.77 -5.06
C ASP A 213 -18.97 -14.95 -5.90
N ALA A 214 -17.96 -14.40 -5.25
CA ALA A 214 -16.89 -13.61 -5.87
C ALA A 214 -15.66 -13.57 -4.96
N PRO A 215 -14.45 -13.38 -5.52
CA PRO A 215 -13.28 -12.96 -4.75
C PRO A 215 -13.57 -11.65 -4.00
N VAL A 216 -13.13 -11.53 -2.76
CA VAL A 216 -13.27 -10.28 -1.98
C VAL A 216 -11.96 -9.50 -2.03
N GLU A 217 -12.02 -8.26 -2.48
CA GLU A 217 -10.88 -7.35 -2.55
C GLU A 217 -10.95 -6.29 -1.44
N PHE A 218 -9.84 -6.15 -0.70
CA PHE A 218 -9.64 -5.00 0.18
C PHE A 218 -8.16 -4.72 0.42
N PHE A 219 -7.87 -3.47 0.76
CA PHE A 219 -6.52 -3.03 1.10
C PHE A 219 -6.25 -3.29 2.58
N VAL A 220 -5.32 -4.20 2.88
CA VAL A 220 -4.97 -4.56 4.27
C VAL A 220 -4.47 -3.34 5.08
N GLU A 221 -3.86 -2.36 4.40
CA GLU A 221 -3.42 -1.08 4.97
C GLU A 221 -4.59 -0.16 5.40
N GLY A 222 -5.81 -0.42 4.91
CA GLY A 222 -7.04 0.34 5.18
C GLY A 222 -7.12 1.71 4.50
N THR A 223 -5.99 2.34 4.17
CA THR A 223 -5.94 3.63 3.48
C THR A 223 -4.77 3.71 2.51
N ARG A 224 -4.80 4.69 1.60
CA ARG A 224 -3.70 4.95 0.66
C ARG A 224 -2.52 5.60 1.36
N SER A 225 -1.32 5.15 1.02
CA SER A 225 -0.11 5.80 1.51
C SER A 225 0.12 7.14 0.80
N ARG A 226 0.21 8.23 1.57
CA ARG A 226 0.59 9.57 1.06
C ARG A 226 2.10 9.73 0.95
N THR A 227 2.85 8.92 1.69
CA THR A 227 4.31 8.99 1.78
C THR A 227 4.99 7.95 0.89
N GLY A 228 4.25 7.05 0.23
CA GLY A 228 4.78 5.96 -0.57
C GLY A 228 5.21 4.72 0.24
N LYS A 229 5.28 4.80 1.57
CA LYS A 229 5.59 3.65 2.46
C LYS A 229 4.40 2.72 2.62
N SER A 230 4.64 1.44 2.89
CA SER A 230 3.56 0.56 3.37
C SER A 230 3.14 0.92 4.78
N LEU A 231 1.84 0.87 5.04
CA LEU A 231 1.25 1.15 6.34
C LEU A 231 1.01 -0.14 7.15
N THR A 232 0.92 0.01 8.46
CA THR A 232 0.54 -1.08 9.38
C THR A 232 -0.85 -1.62 9.02
N PRO A 233 -1.02 -2.96 8.96
CA PRO A 233 -2.29 -3.58 8.58
C PRO A 233 -3.41 -3.26 9.57
N LYS A 234 -4.64 -3.10 9.05
CA LYS A 234 -5.88 -2.99 9.84
C LYS A 234 -6.60 -4.33 9.83
N LEU A 235 -6.73 -4.93 11.02
CA LEU A 235 -7.15 -6.33 11.16
C LEU A 235 -8.67 -6.56 11.08
N GLY A 236 -9.50 -5.50 11.15
CA GLY A 236 -10.95 -5.63 11.28
C GLY A 236 -11.62 -6.40 10.14
N LEU A 237 -11.41 -5.96 8.89
CA LEU A 237 -11.98 -6.64 7.72
C LEU A 237 -11.30 -7.98 7.45
N LEU A 238 -10.00 -8.10 7.74
CA LEU A 238 -9.28 -9.38 7.66
C LEU A 238 -9.90 -10.42 8.59
N ASN A 239 -10.24 -10.05 9.82
CA ASN A 239 -10.92 -10.92 10.78
C ASN A 239 -12.25 -11.44 10.22
N ILE A 240 -13.11 -10.54 9.74
CA ILE A 240 -14.41 -10.90 9.15
C ILE A 240 -14.22 -11.85 7.95
N ALA A 241 -13.23 -11.59 7.11
CA ALA A 241 -13.01 -12.37 5.90
C ALA A 241 -12.45 -13.78 6.19
N ILE A 242 -11.67 -13.98 7.25
CA ILE A 242 -11.17 -15.32 7.62
C ILE A 242 -12.09 -16.07 8.58
N GLU A 243 -13.05 -15.39 9.23
CA GLU A 243 -13.97 -15.99 10.19
C GLU A 243 -14.72 -17.23 9.66
N PRO A 244 -15.21 -17.27 8.40
CA PRO A 244 -15.84 -18.48 7.86
C PRO A 244 -14.94 -19.72 7.93
N PHE A 245 -13.63 -19.56 7.75
CA PHE A 245 -12.68 -20.66 7.92
C PHE A 245 -12.53 -21.02 9.40
N LEU A 246 -12.39 -20.04 10.29
CA LEU A 246 -12.23 -20.28 11.73
C LEU A 246 -13.42 -21.05 12.31
N MET A 247 -14.64 -20.68 11.90
CA MET A 247 -15.93 -21.31 12.26
C MET A 247 -16.17 -22.66 11.57
N GLY A 248 -15.36 -23.02 10.57
CA GLY A 248 -15.53 -24.24 9.78
C GLY A 248 -16.74 -24.25 8.86
N GLU A 249 -17.16 -23.07 8.42
CA GLU A 249 -18.17 -22.90 7.36
C GLU A 249 -17.56 -23.11 5.98
N VAL A 250 -16.25 -22.89 5.83
CA VAL A 250 -15.47 -23.24 4.64
C VAL A 250 -14.26 -24.10 5.03
N PHE A 251 -13.83 -24.96 4.10
CA PHE A 251 -12.69 -25.85 4.34
C PHE A 251 -11.35 -25.09 4.38
N ASP A 252 -11.18 -24.13 3.48
CA ASP A 252 -10.03 -23.24 3.39
C ASP A 252 -10.43 -21.93 2.69
N THR A 253 -9.58 -20.91 2.82
CA THR A 253 -9.66 -19.62 2.14
C THR A 253 -8.24 -19.25 1.71
N TYR A 254 -8.09 -18.69 0.50
CA TYR A 254 -6.79 -18.22 0.02
C TYR A 254 -6.62 -16.71 0.17
N LEU A 255 -5.50 -16.30 0.77
CA LEU A 255 -5.04 -14.91 0.78
C LEU A 255 -4.06 -14.71 -0.36
N VAL A 256 -4.30 -13.72 -1.23
CA VAL A 256 -3.43 -13.41 -2.38
C VAL A 256 -2.82 -12.02 -2.19
N PRO A 257 -1.53 -11.92 -1.79
CA PRO A 257 -0.85 -10.64 -1.71
C PRO A 257 -0.56 -10.13 -3.12
N ILE A 258 -0.96 -8.89 -3.42
CA ILE A 258 -0.77 -8.27 -4.73
C ILE A 258 0.02 -6.97 -4.56
N SER A 259 1.10 -6.84 -5.33
CA SER A 259 1.92 -5.63 -5.37
C SER A 259 1.59 -4.82 -6.61
N ILE A 260 1.29 -3.53 -6.45
CA ILE A 260 1.08 -2.59 -7.55
C ILE A 260 2.19 -1.55 -7.49
N SER A 261 2.99 -1.48 -8.55
CA SER A 261 4.15 -0.60 -8.66
C SER A 261 4.00 0.34 -9.85
N TYR A 262 4.08 1.63 -9.59
CA TYR A 262 3.95 2.69 -10.58
C TYR A 262 5.31 3.30 -10.85
N GLU A 263 5.65 3.54 -12.12
CA GLU A 263 6.76 4.45 -12.43
C GLU A 263 6.43 5.88 -11.98
N ARG A 264 5.21 6.34 -12.27
CA ARG A 264 4.71 7.65 -11.82
C ARG A 264 3.26 7.58 -11.36
N ILE A 265 2.98 8.13 -10.18
CA ILE A 265 1.63 8.15 -9.57
C ILE A 265 0.89 9.43 -9.98
N LEU A 266 -0.39 9.32 -10.35
CA LEU A 266 -1.22 10.46 -10.78
C LEU A 266 -1.37 11.51 -9.67
N GLU A 267 -1.44 11.03 -8.43
CA GLU A 267 -1.69 11.82 -7.23
C GLU A 267 -0.43 12.34 -6.54
N GLU A 268 0.77 12.14 -7.10
CA GLU A 268 2.04 12.49 -6.44
C GLU A 268 2.08 13.94 -5.91
N SER A 269 1.59 14.89 -6.71
CA SER A 269 1.55 16.31 -6.30
C SER A 269 0.46 16.55 -5.27
N LEU A 270 -0.70 15.91 -5.41
CA LEU A 270 -1.79 16.02 -4.44
C LEU A 270 -1.35 15.53 -3.07
N TYR A 271 -0.66 14.39 -3.00
CA TYR A 271 -0.15 13.83 -1.75
C TYR A 271 0.88 14.75 -1.10
N ALA A 272 1.80 15.33 -1.87
CA ALA A 272 2.75 16.32 -1.33
C ALA A 272 2.05 17.55 -0.74
N HIS A 273 0.97 18.05 -1.36
CA HIS A 273 0.19 19.16 -0.80
C HIS A 273 -0.59 18.74 0.46
N GLU A 274 -1.19 17.53 0.48
CA GLU A 274 -1.88 16.99 1.67
C GLU A 274 -0.91 16.89 2.87
N LEU A 275 0.34 16.46 2.65
CA LEU A 275 1.37 16.40 3.69
C LEU A 275 1.77 17.77 4.23
N LEU A 276 1.63 18.84 3.43
CA LEU A 276 1.83 20.22 3.88
C LEU A 276 0.59 20.81 4.58
N GLY A 277 -0.43 19.99 4.83
CA GLY A 277 -1.66 20.42 5.50
C GLY A 277 -2.68 21.11 4.59
N VAL A 278 -2.47 21.10 3.26
CA VAL A 278 -3.48 21.60 2.32
C VAL A 278 -4.67 20.64 2.35
N PRO A 279 -5.89 21.12 2.65
CA PRO A 279 -7.04 20.25 2.78
C PRO A 279 -7.36 19.53 1.46
N LYS A 280 -7.78 18.26 1.58
CA LYS A 280 -8.18 17.45 0.42
C LYS A 280 -9.26 18.19 -0.38
N PRO A 281 -9.08 18.37 -1.70
CA PRO A 281 -10.13 18.94 -2.54
C PRO A 281 -11.36 18.04 -2.49
N LYS A 282 -12.55 18.64 -2.37
CA LYS A 282 -13.81 17.89 -2.52
C LYS A 282 -13.84 17.31 -3.93
N GLU A 283 -14.01 16.00 -4.03
CA GLU A 283 -14.14 15.30 -5.31
C GLU A 283 -15.37 15.88 -6.04
N SER A 284 -15.13 16.56 -7.16
CA SER A 284 -16.16 17.28 -7.92
C SER A 284 -16.03 16.99 -9.40
N THR A 285 -17.15 17.08 -10.11
CA THR A 285 -17.24 16.87 -11.55
C THR A 285 -16.42 17.89 -12.37
N SER A 286 -16.11 19.06 -11.80
CA SER A 286 -15.23 20.06 -12.43
C SER A 286 -13.77 19.60 -12.57
N GLY A 287 -13.34 18.59 -11.79
CA GLY A 287 -12.04 17.93 -11.93
C GLY A 287 -11.83 17.23 -13.28
N LEU A 288 -12.92 16.86 -13.98
CA LEU A 288 -12.86 16.23 -15.31
C LEU A 288 -12.22 17.13 -16.39
N LEU A 289 -12.30 18.46 -16.28
CA LEU A 289 -11.64 19.36 -17.24
C LEU A 289 -10.11 19.36 -17.07
N LYS A 290 -9.62 19.27 -15.82
CA LYS A 290 -8.19 19.07 -15.53
C LYS A 290 -7.71 17.67 -15.94
N ALA A 291 -8.62 16.69 -15.97
CA ALA A 291 -8.31 15.33 -16.40
C ALA A 291 -7.80 15.27 -17.85
N ARG A 292 -8.19 16.20 -18.75
CA ARG A 292 -7.63 16.25 -20.12
C ARG A 292 -6.13 16.50 -20.14
N LYS A 293 -5.62 17.40 -19.30
CA LYS A 293 -4.19 17.68 -19.19
C LYS A 293 -3.44 16.46 -18.61
N ILE A 294 -4.04 15.79 -17.62
CA ILE A 294 -3.50 14.56 -17.04
C ILE A 294 -3.45 13.44 -18.10
N LEU A 295 -4.54 13.24 -18.84
CA LEU A 295 -4.64 12.23 -19.92
C LEU A 295 -3.69 12.48 -21.10
N SER A 296 -3.11 13.68 -21.21
CA SER A 296 -2.10 14.00 -22.22
C SER A 296 -0.65 13.84 -21.73
N ASP A 297 -0.43 13.54 -20.45
CA ASP A 297 0.89 13.33 -19.88
C ASP A 297 1.23 11.84 -19.83
N ASN A 298 2.53 11.55 -19.74
CA ASN A 298 3.04 10.18 -19.67
C ASN A 298 3.35 9.79 -18.22
N PHE A 299 2.77 8.67 -17.77
CA PHE A 299 2.96 8.12 -16.42
C PHE A 299 3.83 6.85 -16.40
N GLY A 300 4.43 6.50 -17.54
CA GLY A 300 5.35 5.37 -17.64
C GLY A 300 4.63 4.03 -17.59
N SER A 301 5.20 3.07 -16.88
CA SER A 301 4.68 1.71 -16.75
C SER A 301 4.07 1.41 -15.38
N ILE A 302 3.10 0.51 -15.36
CA ILE A 302 2.59 -0.14 -14.15
C ILE A 302 3.05 -1.59 -14.14
N HIS A 303 3.44 -2.09 -12.97
CA HIS A 303 3.64 -3.51 -12.73
C HIS A 303 2.67 -3.99 -11.67
N VAL A 304 1.92 -5.05 -11.97
CA VAL A 304 1.06 -5.74 -11.01
C VAL A 304 1.56 -7.16 -10.82
N TYR A 305 2.03 -7.46 -9.62
CA TYR A 305 2.51 -8.77 -9.24
C TYR A 305 1.50 -9.47 -8.34
N PHE A 306 0.86 -10.51 -8.86
CA PHE A 306 0.08 -11.48 -8.11
C PHE A 306 1.01 -12.47 -7.43
N GLY A 307 1.05 -12.40 -6.10
CA GLY A 307 1.82 -13.30 -5.27
C GLY A 307 1.22 -14.70 -5.17
N GLN A 308 1.97 -15.60 -4.53
CA GLN A 308 1.53 -16.96 -4.26
C GLN A 308 0.26 -16.94 -3.37
N PRO A 309 -0.86 -17.57 -3.79
CA PRO A 309 -2.01 -17.78 -2.91
C PRO A 309 -1.62 -18.58 -1.67
N ILE A 310 -2.02 -18.10 -0.49
CA ILE A 310 -1.66 -18.68 0.80
C ILE A 310 -2.89 -19.21 1.51
N SER A 311 -2.85 -20.50 1.84
CA SER A 311 -3.90 -21.20 2.58
C SER A 311 -3.99 -20.66 4.02
N VAL A 312 -5.15 -20.10 4.38
CA VAL A 312 -5.43 -19.73 5.79
C VAL A 312 -5.37 -20.97 6.67
N ARG A 313 -5.83 -22.12 6.18
CA ARG A 313 -5.74 -23.40 6.90
C ARG A 313 -4.31 -23.78 7.27
N THR A 314 -3.39 -23.63 6.32
CA THR A 314 -1.97 -23.92 6.56
C THR A 314 -1.39 -22.94 7.58
N LEU A 315 -1.72 -21.65 7.48
CA LEU A 315 -1.25 -20.64 8.43
C LEU A 315 -1.81 -20.86 9.85
N ALA A 316 -3.07 -21.30 9.97
CA ALA A 316 -3.72 -21.51 11.27
C ALA A 316 -3.22 -22.75 12.02
N THR A 317 -2.46 -23.63 11.37
CA THR A 317 -1.97 -24.88 11.96
C THR A 317 -1.01 -24.57 13.12
N GLY A 318 -1.40 -24.97 14.33
CA GLY A 318 -0.64 -24.69 15.56
C GLY A 318 -0.80 -23.27 16.12
N ALA A 319 -1.40 -22.35 15.36
CA ALA A 319 -1.60 -20.97 15.77
C ALA A 319 -2.98 -20.72 16.43
N VAL A 320 -4.03 -21.42 15.96
CA VAL A 320 -5.41 -21.19 16.44
C VAL A 320 -6.12 -22.51 16.76
N ARG A 321 -6.75 -22.57 17.95
CA ARG A 321 -7.60 -23.70 18.36
C ARG A 321 -9.06 -23.47 17.94
N ARG A 322 -9.41 -23.94 16.73
CA ARG A 322 -10.76 -23.78 16.15
C ARG A 322 -11.90 -24.38 16.98
N ALA A 323 -11.62 -25.39 17.82
CA ALA A 323 -12.62 -26.00 18.68
C ALA A 323 -13.32 -25.02 19.64
N GLN A 324 -12.69 -23.88 19.98
CA GLN A 324 -13.29 -22.84 20.80
C GLN A 324 -14.56 -22.25 20.17
N TYR A 325 -14.64 -22.19 18.84
CA TYR A 325 -15.81 -21.71 18.11
C TYR A 325 -17.01 -22.67 18.16
N ASN A 326 -16.81 -23.92 18.60
CA ASN A 326 -17.90 -24.87 18.80
C ASN A 326 -18.49 -24.82 20.22
N LEU A 327 -17.91 -24.03 21.12
CA LEU A 327 -18.37 -23.92 22.52
C LEU A 327 -19.58 -22.99 22.68
N VAL A 328 -19.88 -22.18 21.66
CA VAL A 328 -20.97 -21.20 21.66
C VAL A 328 -21.71 -21.29 20.33
N PRO A 329 -23.04 -21.11 20.31
CA PRO A 329 -23.79 -21.06 19.07
C PRO A 329 -23.22 -20.05 18.06
N ARG A 330 -23.02 -20.51 16.81
CA ARG A 330 -22.32 -19.73 15.75
C ARG A 330 -22.97 -18.39 15.40
N HIS A 331 -24.27 -18.25 15.64
CA HIS A 331 -25.01 -17.02 15.36
C HIS A 331 -24.77 -15.91 16.40
N ILE A 332 -24.11 -16.22 17.53
CA ILE A 332 -23.79 -15.24 18.56
C ILE A 332 -22.45 -14.59 18.22
N PRO A 333 -22.39 -13.26 18.01
CA PRO A 333 -21.14 -12.55 17.76
C PRO A 333 -20.14 -12.76 18.90
N GLN A 334 -18.90 -13.10 18.55
CA GLN A 334 -17.81 -13.24 19.51
C GLN A 334 -16.69 -12.26 19.22
N ARG A 335 -16.04 -11.77 20.28
CA ARG A 335 -14.76 -11.08 20.14
C ARG A 335 -13.68 -12.11 19.85
N PRO A 336 -12.72 -11.81 18.95
CA PRO A 336 -11.56 -12.68 18.74
C PRO A 336 -10.82 -12.92 20.06
N SER A 337 -10.44 -14.18 20.31
CA SER A 337 -9.54 -14.50 21.43
C SER A 337 -8.15 -13.91 21.19
N GLU A 338 -7.33 -13.81 22.23
CA GLU A 338 -5.98 -13.26 22.13
C GLU A 338 -5.11 -14.03 21.11
N ASP A 339 -5.24 -15.37 21.08
CA ASP A 339 -4.55 -16.23 20.12
C ASP A 339 -4.96 -15.89 18.66
N VAL A 340 -6.26 -15.64 18.43
CA VAL A 340 -6.77 -15.24 17.11
C VAL A 340 -6.29 -13.84 16.75
N TYR A 341 -6.24 -12.91 17.71
CA TYR A 341 -5.71 -11.57 17.47
C TYR A 341 -4.23 -11.61 17.07
N LYS A 342 -3.38 -12.35 17.80
CA LYS A 342 -1.97 -12.56 17.46
C LYS A 342 -1.80 -13.21 16.09
N PHE A 343 -2.66 -14.18 15.76
CA PHE A 343 -2.67 -14.83 14.45
C PHE A 343 -3.03 -13.85 13.33
N LEU A 344 -4.07 -13.02 13.52
CA LEU A 344 -4.46 -11.97 12.57
C LEU A 344 -3.36 -10.93 12.36
N ASP A 345 -2.74 -10.49 13.45
CA ASP A 345 -1.63 -9.54 13.42
C ASP A 345 -0.46 -10.09 12.59
N ALA A 346 -0.05 -11.33 12.87
CA ALA A 346 1.02 -12.01 12.12
C ALA A 346 0.68 -12.19 10.63
N ILE A 347 -0.57 -12.54 10.29
CA ILE A 347 -1.02 -12.63 8.90
C ILE A 347 -0.98 -11.27 8.23
N GLY A 348 -1.57 -10.24 8.84
CA GLY A 348 -1.64 -8.89 8.28
C GLY A 348 -0.24 -8.38 7.94
N HIS A 349 0.69 -8.47 8.88
CA HIS A 349 2.08 -8.04 8.68
C HIS A 349 2.77 -8.88 7.60
N ARG A 350 2.56 -10.20 7.59
CA ARG A 350 3.09 -11.09 6.56
C ARG A 350 2.58 -10.73 5.17
N MET A 351 1.31 -10.36 5.01
CA MET A 351 0.76 -9.95 3.71
C MET A 351 1.45 -8.69 3.20
N VAL A 352 1.63 -7.69 4.06
CA VAL A 352 2.33 -6.44 3.69
C VAL A 352 3.80 -6.71 3.34
N LEU A 353 4.50 -7.57 4.08
CA LEU A 353 5.89 -7.95 3.75
C LEU A 353 6.00 -8.70 2.43
N LEU A 354 5.01 -9.54 2.08
CA LEU A 354 4.99 -10.21 0.79
C LEU A 354 4.68 -9.24 -0.36
N GLN A 355 3.85 -8.22 -0.13
CA GLN A 355 3.64 -7.13 -1.09
C GLN A 355 4.95 -6.35 -1.32
N GLN A 356 5.69 -6.02 -0.25
CA GLN A 356 6.99 -5.36 -0.34
C GLN A 356 8.01 -6.21 -1.11
N LYS A 357 8.17 -7.48 -0.72
CA LYS A 357 9.12 -8.43 -1.34
C LYS A 357 8.89 -8.63 -2.85
N ASN A 358 7.65 -8.51 -3.30
CA ASN A 358 7.28 -8.70 -4.70
C ASN A 358 7.07 -7.39 -5.47
N MET A 359 7.36 -6.24 -4.86
CA MET A 359 7.28 -4.94 -5.51
C MET A 359 8.32 -4.85 -6.63
N VAL A 360 7.90 -4.38 -7.81
CA VAL A 360 8.80 -4.10 -8.93
C VAL A 360 9.29 -2.67 -8.82
N ILE A 361 10.60 -2.48 -8.80
CA ILE A 361 11.22 -1.17 -8.58
C ILE A 361 11.71 -0.64 -9.93
N SER A 362 11.21 0.52 -10.33
CA SER A 362 11.72 1.23 -11.50
C SER A 362 13.06 1.92 -11.18
N PRO A 363 13.78 2.46 -12.19
CA PRO A 363 15.02 3.20 -11.94
C PRO A 363 14.82 4.45 -11.04
N TRP A 364 13.63 5.05 -11.07
CA TRP A 364 13.38 6.35 -10.45
C TRP A 364 13.51 6.35 -8.91
N PRO A 365 12.94 5.42 -8.12
CA PRO A 365 13.18 5.35 -6.68
C PRO A 365 14.67 5.34 -6.27
N LEU A 366 15.54 4.69 -7.05
CA LEU A 366 16.98 4.67 -6.80
C LEU A 366 17.58 6.06 -7.04
N MET A 367 17.19 6.72 -8.14
CA MET A 367 17.61 8.09 -8.46
C MET A 367 17.09 9.10 -7.42
N ALA A 368 15.82 9.00 -7.04
CA ALA A 368 15.22 9.82 -5.99
C ALA A 368 15.99 9.69 -4.67
N THR A 369 16.41 8.48 -4.32
CA THR A 369 17.26 8.24 -3.13
C THR A 369 18.60 8.97 -3.22
N VAL A 370 19.27 8.90 -4.36
CA VAL A 370 20.52 9.63 -4.61
C VAL A 370 20.30 11.15 -4.54
N LEU A 371 19.25 11.66 -5.19
CA LEU A 371 18.92 13.08 -5.19
C LEU A 371 18.64 13.62 -3.78
N MET A 372 17.86 12.88 -2.99
CA MET A 372 17.49 13.27 -1.61
C MET A 372 18.70 13.39 -0.68
N GLN A 373 19.78 12.66 -0.93
CA GLN A 373 21.03 12.76 -0.16
C GLN A 373 22.02 13.79 -0.73
N ASN A 374 21.70 14.45 -1.85
CA ASN A 374 22.59 15.40 -2.54
C ASN A 374 21.80 16.64 -2.99
N LEU A 375 20.85 17.11 -2.17
CA LEU A 375 20.14 18.38 -2.41
C LEU A 375 21.09 19.58 -2.26
N PRO A 376 20.86 20.70 -2.97
CA PRO A 376 19.74 20.97 -3.89
C PRO A 376 19.89 20.35 -5.29
N GLY A 377 21.04 19.78 -5.61
CA GLY A 377 21.29 19.07 -6.86
C GLY A 377 22.68 18.45 -6.96
N ILE A 378 22.86 17.67 -8.02
CA ILE A 378 24.02 16.79 -8.21
C ILE A 378 24.40 16.73 -9.69
N PRO A 379 25.71 16.66 -10.03
CA PRO A 379 26.14 16.47 -11.41
C PRO A 379 25.52 15.21 -12.03
N LEU A 380 25.11 15.28 -13.30
CA LEU A 380 24.46 14.17 -14.02
C LEU A 380 25.32 12.89 -14.00
N LEU A 381 26.65 13.03 -14.14
CA LEU A 381 27.57 11.89 -14.07
C LEU A 381 27.55 11.21 -12.70
N ASP A 382 27.41 11.99 -11.61
CA ASP A 382 27.30 11.43 -10.27
C ASP A 382 25.94 10.78 -10.01
N VAL A 383 24.85 11.31 -10.58
CA VAL A 383 23.55 10.61 -10.60
C VAL A 383 23.74 9.23 -11.23
N ILE A 384 24.34 9.17 -12.42
CA ILE A 384 24.55 7.91 -13.14
C ILE A 384 25.36 6.92 -12.28
N ARG A 385 26.53 7.36 -11.79
CA ARG A 385 27.43 6.52 -11.00
C ARG A 385 26.80 6.03 -9.70
N LYS A 386 26.20 6.92 -8.91
CA LYS A 386 25.61 6.58 -7.60
C LYS A 386 24.34 5.75 -7.76
N THR A 387 23.52 5.99 -8.78
CA THR A 387 22.33 5.17 -9.06
C THR A 387 22.72 3.75 -9.46
N LEU A 388 23.75 3.57 -10.29
CA LEU A 388 24.22 2.23 -10.66
C LEU A 388 24.82 1.48 -9.48
N TRP A 389 25.59 2.16 -8.64
CA TRP A 389 26.08 1.57 -7.39
C TRP A 389 24.92 1.16 -6.45
N LEU A 390 23.91 2.02 -6.28
CA LEU A 390 22.75 1.70 -5.45
C LEU A 390 21.91 0.56 -6.04
N LYS A 391 21.81 0.48 -7.37
CA LYS A 391 21.17 -0.63 -8.08
C LYS A 391 21.83 -1.96 -7.71
N GLU A 392 23.16 -2.02 -7.74
CA GLU A 392 23.91 -3.24 -7.38
C GLU A 392 23.65 -3.66 -5.93
N ILE A 393 23.63 -2.71 -5.00
CA ILE A 393 23.30 -3.00 -3.59
C ILE A 393 21.86 -3.47 -3.46
N ALA A 394 20.90 -2.78 -4.10
CA ALA A 394 19.50 -3.16 -4.07
C ALA A 394 19.31 -4.59 -4.62
N GLU A 395 19.93 -4.95 -5.75
CA GLU A 395 19.90 -6.31 -6.29
C GLU A 395 20.54 -7.33 -5.34
N ALA A 396 21.66 -6.98 -4.70
CA ALA A 396 22.27 -7.81 -3.66
C ALA A 396 21.31 -8.04 -2.48
N PHE A 397 20.48 -7.05 -2.15
CA PHE A 397 19.46 -7.13 -1.09
C PHE A 397 18.15 -7.78 -1.56
N GLY A 398 18.12 -8.29 -2.80
CA GLY A 398 16.99 -9.05 -3.33
C GLY A 398 15.91 -8.19 -4.00
N ALA A 399 16.19 -6.93 -4.31
CA ALA A 399 15.28 -6.05 -5.02
C ALA A 399 14.92 -6.61 -6.40
N PHE A 400 13.64 -6.52 -6.74
CA PHE A 400 13.17 -6.81 -8.09
C PHE A 400 13.14 -5.50 -8.90
N ILE A 401 14.23 -5.19 -9.58
CA ILE A 401 14.38 -3.96 -10.37
C ILE A 401 13.98 -4.21 -11.83
N ASP A 402 13.07 -3.40 -12.38
CA ASP A 402 12.80 -3.31 -13.82
C ASP A 402 13.86 -2.42 -14.46
N TRP A 403 14.95 -3.05 -14.92
CA TRP A 403 16.03 -2.38 -15.64
C TRP A 403 16.14 -2.95 -17.06
N PRO A 404 15.88 -2.16 -18.12
CA PRO A 404 15.91 -2.67 -19.49
C PRO A 404 17.32 -3.18 -19.88
N ALA A 405 17.43 -4.48 -20.18
CA ALA A 405 18.73 -5.12 -20.44
C ALA A 405 19.45 -4.61 -21.71
N ASN A 406 18.67 -4.22 -22.73
CA ASN A 406 19.20 -3.81 -24.04
C ASN A 406 19.36 -2.29 -24.19
N VAL A 407 19.18 -1.53 -23.11
CA VAL A 407 19.29 -0.07 -23.13
C VAL A 407 20.50 0.33 -22.29
N PRO A 408 21.44 1.13 -22.84
CA PRO A 408 22.53 1.70 -22.07
C PRO A 408 22.03 2.43 -20.82
N SER A 409 22.71 2.22 -19.68
CA SER A 409 22.29 2.71 -18.37
C SER A 409 22.12 4.23 -18.29
N ASP A 410 22.95 4.98 -19.01
CA ASP A 410 22.84 6.43 -19.16
C ASP A 410 21.51 6.82 -19.82
N LYS A 411 21.10 6.11 -20.89
CA LYS A 411 19.81 6.34 -21.54
C LYS A 411 18.62 5.98 -20.64
N VAL A 412 18.72 4.90 -19.84
CA VAL A 412 17.69 4.54 -18.86
C VAL A 412 17.50 5.70 -17.87
N ILE A 413 18.59 6.21 -17.31
CA ILE A 413 18.56 7.32 -16.34
C ILE A 413 18.00 8.60 -16.97
N LEU A 414 18.46 8.98 -18.17
CA LEU A 414 17.94 10.14 -18.90
C LEU A 414 16.44 10.01 -19.21
N SER A 415 15.97 8.83 -19.60
CA SER A 415 14.54 8.59 -19.83
C SER A 415 13.71 8.71 -18.56
N SER A 416 14.25 8.26 -17.42
CA SER A 416 13.62 8.39 -16.11
C SER A 416 13.57 9.85 -15.65
N LEU A 417 14.62 10.64 -15.91
CA LEU A 417 14.62 12.09 -15.65
C LEU A 417 13.54 12.80 -16.49
N ALA A 418 13.42 12.44 -17.77
CA ALA A 418 12.43 13.02 -18.66
C ALA A 418 10.99 12.71 -18.23
N LEU A 419 10.73 11.50 -17.74
CA LEU A 419 9.41 11.11 -17.20
C LEU A 419 9.03 11.93 -15.96
N HIS A 420 10.00 12.28 -15.10
CA HIS A 420 9.80 13.00 -13.85
C HIS A 420 10.19 14.48 -13.94
N ARG A 421 10.05 15.08 -15.13
CA ARG A 421 10.34 16.51 -15.41
C ARG A 421 9.56 17.50 -14.55
N ASN A 422 8.49 17.06 -13.88
CA ASN A 422 7.73 17.84 -12.92
C ASN A 422 8.41 17.92 -11.55
N ILE A 423 9.32 16.99 -11.23
CA ILE A 423 10.08 16.96 -9.97
C ILE A 423 11.50 17.47 -10.18
N VAL A 424 12.13 17.16 -11.33
CA VAL A 424 13.54 17.48 -11.62
C VAL A 424 13.74 18.19 -12.96
N LYS A 425 14.79 19.00 -13.03
CA LYS A 425 15.29 19.62 -14.27
C LYS A 425 16.79 19.38 -14.39
N THR A 426 17.29 19.31 -15.63
CA THR A 426 18.73 19.25 -15.90
C THR A 426 19.18 20.60 -16.46
N VAL A 427 20.09 21.28 -15.77
CA VAL A 427 20.64 22.59 -16.15
C VAL A 427 22.17 22.51 -16.11
N LYS A 428 22.86 22.82 -17.20
CA LYS A 428 24.35 22.78 -17.29
C LYS A 428 24.96 21.47 -16.73
N ASN A 429 24.40 20.32 -17.10
CA ASN A 429 24.79 18.99 -16.60
C ASN A 429 24.63 18.77 -15.08
N GLN A 430 23.85 19.60 -14.40
CA GLN A 430 23.42 19.37 -13.02
C GLN A 430 21.93 19.00 -13.01
N VAL A 431 21.59 17.98 -12.24
CA VAL A 431 20.21 17.59 -11.97
C VAL A 431 19.78 18.29 -10.69
N LEU A 432 18.76 19.15 -10.81
CA LEU A 432 18.23 20.00 -9.73
C LEU A 432 16.76 19.64 -9.51
N LEU A 433 16.29 19.76 -8.28
CA LEU A 433 14.84 19.76 -8.03
C LEU A 433 14.19 20.98 -8.69
N CYS A 434 12.97 20.79 -9.19
CA CYS A 434 12.18 21.86 -9.78
C CYS A 434 11.96 23.00 -8.78
N GLN A 435 12.43 24.19 -9.16
CA GLN A 435 12.04 25.46 -8.59
C GLN A 435 11.35 26.26 -9.73
N GLU A 436 10.17 26.80 -9.50
CA GLU A 436 9.54 27.73 -10.44
C GLU A 436 9.95 29.17 -10.09
N GLU A 437 10.16 30.00 -11.11
CA GLU A 437 10.41 31.43 -10.95
C GLU A 437 9.10 32.14 -10.54
N THR A 438 8.78 32.13 -9.24
CA THR A 438 7.68 32.93 -8.67
C THR A 438 8.20 34.20 -8.00
N GLN A 439 7.31 35.18 -7.81
CA GLN A 439 7.67 36.52 -7.36
C GLN A 439 7.97 36.63 -5.86
N THR A 440 7.46 35.72 -5.00
CA THR A 440 7.63 35.80 -3.53
C THR A 440 8.49 34.66 -2.95
N THR A 441 9.26 34.96 -1.89
CA THR A 441 10.15 33.98 -1.22
C THR A 441 9.39 32.82 -0.58
N LEU A 442 8.21 33.07 0.00
CA LEU A 442 7.40 32.04 0.67
C LEU A 442 6.84 31.01 -0.32
N GLU A 443 6.35 31.45 -1.47
CA GLU A 443 5.86 30.56 -2.52
C GLU A 443 6.97 29.69 -3.12
N LYS A 444 8.19 30.24 -3.22
CA LYS A 444 9.37 29.47 -3.64
C LYS A 444 9.68 28.34 -2.66
N VAL A 445 9.71 28.64 -1.36
CA VAL A 445 9.93 27.62 -0.31
C VAL A 445 8.83 26.57 -0.35
N PHE A 446 7.57 26.97 -0.44
CA PHE A 446 6.44 26.02 -0.50
C PHE A 446 6.55 25.07 -1.70
N LYS A 447 6.77 25.60 -2.91
CA LYS A 447 6.91 24.78 -4.13
C LYS A 447 8.14 23.89 -4.11
N HIS A 448 9.25 24.37 -3.56
CA HIS A 448 10.45 23.56 -3.37
C HIS A 448 10.15 22.38 -2.43
N THR A 449 9.50 22.63 -1.29
CA THR A 449 9.09 21.57 -0.35
C THR A 449 8.16 20.56 -0.99
N VAL A 450 7.20 20.99 -1.84
CA VAL A 450 6.37 20.07 -2.62
C VAL A 450 7.22 19.14 -3.49
N SER A 451 8.24 19.66 -4.17
CA SER A 451 9.16 18.85 -5.00
C SER A 451 10.01 17.89 -4.16
N VAL A 452 10.50 18.33 -3.00
CA VAL A 452 11.21 17.47 -2.03
C VAL A 452 10.30 16.34 -1.54
N LEU A 453 9.05 16.63 -1.18
CA LEU A 453 8.08 15.64 -0.71
C LEU A 453 7.70 14.63 -1.81
N MET A 454 7.51 15.09 -3.05
CA MET A 454 7.29 14.20 -4.19
C MET A 454 8.51 13.28 -4.37
N CYS A 455 9.73 13.81 -4.38
CA CYS A 455 10.96 13.03 -4.50
C CYS A 455 11.13 12.02 -3.35
N ALA A 456 10.89 12.47 -2.11
CA ALA A 456 10.92 11.64 -0.91
C ALA A 456 9.94 10.47 -1.00
N SER A 457 8.73 10.69 -1.57
CA SER A 457 7.73 9.63 -1.72
C SER A 457 8.21 8.48 -2.63
N TYR A 458 9.02 8.77 -3.65
CA TYR A 458 9.62 7.75 -4.50
C TYR A 458 10.78 7.02 -3.82
N ARG A 459 11.67 7.73 -3.10
CA ARG A 459 12.68 7.09 -2.22
C ARG A 459 12.01 6.13 -1.25
N ASN A 460 10.88 6.54 -0.66
CA ASN A 460 10.18 5.78 0.35
C ASN A 460 9.68 4.40 -0.14
N GLN A 461 9.53 4.20 -1.46
CA GLN A 461 9.16 2.92 -2.04
C GLN A 461 10.22 1.83 -1.79
N ILE A 462 11.50 2.20 -1.68
CA ILE A 462 12.60 1.24 -1.56
C ILE A 462 13.19 1.12 -0.14
N LEU A 463 12.73 1.93 0.82
CA LEU A 463 13.27 1.91 2.19
C LEU A 463 13.21 0.53 2.85
N HIS A 464 12.15 -0.24 2.58
CA HIS A 464 11.96 -1.56 3.16
C HIS A 464 13.12 -2.53 2.84
N LEU A 465 13.80 -2.36 1.70
CA LEU A 465 14.97 -3.15 1.29
C LEU A 465 16.20 -2.85 2.15
N PHE A 466 16.34 -1.60 2.58
CA PHE A 466 17.51 -1.09 3.28
C PHE A 466 17.31 -1.01 4.79
N LEU A 467 16.09 -1.21 5.29
CA LEU A 467 15.74 -0.99 6.68
C LEU A 467 16.60 -1.80 7.66
N ARG A 468 16.58 -3.13 7.57
CA ARG A 468 17.36 -4.00 8.47
C ARG A 468 18.86 -3.66 8.43
N PRO A 469 19.54 -3.64 7.26
CA PRO A 469 20.97 -3.32 7.21
C PRO A 469 21.27 -1.88 7.63
N ALA A 470 20.37 -0.91 7.41
CA ALA A 470 20.56 0.46 7.87
C ALA A 470 20.43 0.60 9.40
N LEU A 471 19.50 -0.11 10.04
CA LEU A 471 19.41 -0.10 11.51
C LEU A 471 20.67 -0.69 12.14
N VAL A 472 21.21 -1.77 11.57
CA VAL A 472 22.50 -2.32 11.99
C VAL A 472 23.62 -1.30 11.77
N ALA A 473 23.68 -0.65 10.61
CA ALA A 473 24.68 0.38 10.31
C ALA A 473 24.63 1.58 11.27
N ILE A 474 23.43 2.02 11.67
CA ILE A 474 23.24 3.07 12.67
C ILE A 474 23.70 2.60 14.05
N ALA A 475 23.31 1.39 14.47
CA ALA A 475 23.72 0.83 15.75
C ALA A 475 25.25 0.75 15.88
N PHE A 476 25.94 0.33 14.82
CA PHE A 476 27.41 0.31 14.73
C PHE A 476 28.08 1.67 14.93
N GLN A 477 27.42 2.75 14.51
CA GLN A 477 27.96 4.11 14.62
C GLN A 477 27.75 4.72 16.01
N ILE A 478 26.80 4.20 16.79
CA ILE A 478 26.38 4.78 18.08
C ILE A 478 27.02 4.05 19.26
N THR A 479 27.06 2.73 19.25
CA THR A 479 27.42 1.94 20.44
C THR A 479 28.12 0.63 20.10
N TRP A 480 28.79 0.05 21.11
CA TRP A 480 29.33 -1.30 21.07
C TRP A 480 28.27 -2.38 21.26
N ASP A 481 27.16 -2.07 21.96
CA ASP A 481 25.98 -2.96 22.05
C ASP A 481 25.08 -2.80 20.81
N VAL A 482 25.54 -3.38 19.70
CA VAL A 482 24.88 -3.24 18.39
C VAL A 482 23.47 -3.86 18.41
N TYR A 483 23.29 -5.01 19.06
CA TYR A 483 21.99 -5.68 19.10
C TYR A 483 20.98 -4.96 20.00
N GLY A 484 21.41 -4.47 21.17
CA GLY A 484 20.55 -3.68 22.05
C GLY A 484 20.07 -2.40 21.37
N CYS A 485 20.97 -1.68 20.69
CA CYS A 485 20.61 -0.49 19.93
C CYS A 485 19.71 -0.81 18.72
N PHE A 486 20.00 -1.88 17.98
CA PHE A 486 19.12 -2.33 16.89
C PHE A 486 17.70 -2.63 17.40
N SER A 487 17.58 -3.35 18.51
CA SER A 487 16.29 -3.71 19.11
C SER A 487 15.50 -2.47 19.52
N PHE A 488 16.16 -1.49 20.14
CA PHE A 488 15.55 -0.19 20.46
C PHE A 488 15.07 0.54 19.20
N LEU A 489 15.89 0.61 18.15
CA LEU A 489 15.53 1.28 16.89
C LEU A 489 14.37 0.57 16.19
N GLN A 490 14.35 -0.76 16.22
CA GLN A 490 13.26 -1.56 15.67
C GLN A 490 11.94 -1.28 16.38
N GLU A 491 11.95 -1.20 17.72
CA GLU A 491 10.76 -0.87 18.51
C GLU A 491 10.30 0.57 18.25
N LEU A 492 11.22 1.53 18.28
CA LEU A 492 10.93 2.95 18.01
C LEU A 492 10.27 3.15 16.64
N LEU A 493 10.75 2.43 15.63
CA LEU A 493 10.32 2.55 14.25
C LEU A 493 9.21 1.56 13.85
N SER A 494 8.65 0.80 14.79
CA SER A 494 7.62 -0.21 14.54
C SER A 494 6.30 0.35 14.00
N ASN A 495 6.00 1.61 14.28
CA ASN A 495 4.84 2.32 13.73
C ASN A 495 5.13 2.96 12.36
N GLU A 496 6.41 3.10 11.99
CA GLU A 496 6.85 3.76 10.76
C GLU A 496 7.17 2.76 9.64
N PHE A 497 7.56 1.54 10.02
CA PHE A 497 7.94 0.46 9.13
C PHE A 497 7.41 -0.89 9.59
N ILE A 498 7.40 -1.85 8.66
CA ILE A 498 6.78 -3.16 8.87
C ILE A 498 7.83 -4.16 9.39
N PHE A 499 7.56 -4.69 10.58
CA PHE A 499 8.30 -5.78 11.21
C PHE A 499 7.34 -6.91 11.57
N LEU A 500 7.87 -8.12 11.77
CA LEU A 500 7.10 -9.23 12.33
C LEU A 500 7.31 -9.25 13.84
N THR A 501 6.21 -9.30 14.58
CA THR A 501 6.21 -9.43 16.04
C THR A 501 7.03 -10.66 16.47
N GLY A 502 7.99 -10.47 17.37
CA GLY A 502 8.84 -11.54 17.91
C GLY A 502 10.00 -12.01 17.02
N ASN A 503 10.28 -11.32 15.89
CA ASN A 503 11.38 -11.69 14.98
C ASN A 503 12.68 -10.87 15.14
N GLY A 504 12.88 -10.13 16.24
CA GLY A 504 14.00 -9.18 16.38
C GLY A 504 15.38 -9.76 16.07
N VAL A 505 15.71 -10.95 16.59
CA VAL A 505 16.98 -11.64 16.28
C VAL A 505 17.11 -11.96 14.79
N LYS A 506 16.04 -12.43 14.14
CA LYS A 506 16.05 -12.75 12.71
C LYS A 506 16.19 -11.51 11.85
N ASP A 507 15.52 -10.42 12.21
CA ASP A 507 15.66 -9.13 11.50
C ASP A 507 17.09 -8.58 11.64
N PHE A 508 17.72 -8.76 12.81
CA PHE A 508 19.12 -8.39 13.04
C PHE A 508 20.08 -9.24 12.21
N ASP A 509 19.94 -10.56 12.25
CA ASP A 509 20.74 -11.52 11.48
C ASP A 509 20.62 -11.27 9.98
N GLU A 510 19.41 -10.95 9.49
CA GLU A 510 19.19 -10.53 8.09
C GLU A 510 19.95 -9.25 7.76
N GLY A 511 19.89 -8.23 8.63
CA GLY A 511 20.64 -6.99 8.46
C GLY A 511 22.15 -7.21 8.37
N LEU A 512 22.72 -8.01 9.27
CA LEU A 512 24.13 -8.39 9.26
C LEU A 512 24.50 -9.16 7.98
N TYR A 513 23.71 -10.18 7.63
CA TYR A 513 23.94 -10.98 6.44
C TYR A 513 23.97 -10.12 5.17
N LEU A 514 23.05 -9.17 5.03
CA LEU A 514 22.99 -8.26 3.89
C LEU A 514 24.24 -7.35 3.83
N LEU A 515 24.69 -6.81 4.96
CA LEU A 515 25.90 -5.99 5.03
C LEU A 515 27.17 -6.80 4.72
N MET A 516 27.24 -8.06 5.15
CA MET A 516 28.33 -8.96 4.77
C MET A 516 28.31 -9.28 3.27
N LYS A 517 27.12 -9.52 2.70
CA LYS A 517 26.95 -9.84 1.28
C LYS A 517 27.42 -8.73 0.34
N CYS A 518 27.30 -7.46 0.75
CA CYS A 518 27.85 -6.33 -0.02
C CYS A 518 29.27 -5.93 0.41
N ASN A 519 29.97 -6.77 1.18
CA ASN A 519 31.32 -6.55 1.73
C ASN A 519 31.44 -5.27 2.57
N ALA A 520 30.33 -4.79 3.15
CA ALA A 520 30.35 -3.62 4.02
C ALA A 520 30.89 -3.96 5.41
N ILE A 521 30.62 -5.17 5.89
CA ILE A 521 31.11 -5.71 7.17
C ILE A 521 31.76 -7.07 6.94
N GLN A 522 32.79 -7.38 7.73
CA GLN A 522 33.45 -8.69 7.80
C GLN A 522 33.41 -9.20 9.23
N VAL A 523 33.30 -10.52 9.39
CA VAL A 523 33.31 -11.19 10.70
C VAL A 523 34.59 -11.99 10.82
N SER A 524 35.37 -11.76 11.87
CA SER A 524 36.57 -12.54 12.19
C SER A 524 36.56 -12.92 13.66
N HIS A 525 36.58 -14.22 13.95
CA HIS A 525 36.71 -14.78 15.32
C HIS A 525 35.82 -14.09 16.38
N THR A 526 34.57 -13.75 16.03
CA THR A 526 33.52 -13.03 16.79
C THR A 526 33.50 -11.50 16.72
N ASP A 527 34.54 -10.86 16.19
CA ASP A 527 34.57 -9.41 16.02
C ASP A 527 34.06 -8.99 14.64
N LEU A 528 33.31 -7.88 14.61
CA LEU A 528 32.74 -7.29 13.41
C LEU A 528 33.57 -6.09 12.98
N TYR A 529 34.10 -6.12 11.75
CA TYR A 529 34.94 -5.07 11.19
C TYR A 529 34.28 -4.42 9.98
N VAL A 530 34.34 -3.09 9.91
CA VAL A 530 33.88 -2.33 8.74
C VAL A 530 35.01 -2.22 7.73
N SER A 531 34.79 -2.70 6.50
CA SER A 531 35.78 -2.58 5.43
C SER A 531 35.92 -1.11 4.97
N GLU A 532 37.02 -0.74 4.31
CA GLU A 532 37.15 0.65 3.81
C GLU A 532 36.03 1.05 2.84
N LYS A 533 35.64 0.14 1.93
CA LYS A 533 34.47 0.33 1.04
C LYS A 533 33.14 0.25 1.81
N GLY A 534 33.13 -0.42 2.95
CA GLY A 534 31.99 -0.52 3.85
C GLY A 534 31.65 0.80 4.51
N LYS A 535 32.64 1.65 4.83
CA LYS A 535 32.40 2.96 5.45
C LYS A 535 31.42 3.83 4.65
N SER A 536 31.60 3.93 3.33
CA SER A 536 30.69 4.69 2.47
C SER A 536 29.31 4.05 2.37
N THR A 537 29.24 2.71 2.39
CA THR A 537 27.97 1.97 2.35
C THR A 537 27.18 2.17 3.64
N LEU A 538 27.81 1.99 4.80
CA LEU A 538 27.20 2.23 6.11
C LEU A 538 26.75 3.69 6.24
N SER A 539 27.60 4.65 5.84
CA SER A 539 27.23 6.07 5.85
C SER A 539 26.00 6.34 4.98
N PHE A 540 25.97 5.83 3.74
CA PHE A 540 24.82 6.01 2.84
C PHE A 540 23.52 5.40 3.40
N LEU A 541 23.60 4.19 3.97
CA LEU A 541 22.47 3.50 4.58
C LEU A 541 21.96 4.25 5.81
N SER A 542 22.86 4.67 6.71
CA SER A 542 22.49 5.47 7.89
C SER A 542 21.84 6.79 7.48
N SER A 543 22.41 7.52 6.51
CA SER A 543 21.85 8.78 5.97
C SER A 543 20.45 8.62 5.38
N MET A 544 20.07 7.42 4.94
CA MET A 544 18.72 7.15 4.44
C MET A 544 17.67 7.15 5.57
N PHE A 545 18.07 6.80 6.80
CA PHE A 545 17.16 6.62 7.94
C PHE A 545 17.30 7.66 9.06
N TRP A 546 18.43 8.37 9.13
CA TRP A 546 18.60 9.53 10.00
C TRP A 546 17.43 10.52 10.01
N PRO A 547 16.78 10.83 8.87
CA PRO A 547 15.71 11.81 8.88
C PRO A 547 14.46 11.37 9.66
N PHE A 548 14.23 10.07 9.81
CA PHE A 548 13.15 9.56 10.65
C PHE A 548 13.50 9.77 12.13
N LEU A 549 14.75 9.46 12.50
CA LEU A 549 15.26 9.68 13.86
C LEU A 549 15.29 11.17 14.24
N ASP A 550 15.66 12.04 13.29
CA ASP A 550 15.60 13.49 13.49
C ASP A 550 14.16 13.97 13.71
N GLY A 551 13.16 13.37 13.05
CA GLY A 551 11.75 13.62 13.31
C GLY A 551 11.36 13.34 14.76
N TYR A 552 11.72 12.16 15.27
CA TYR A 552 11.51 11.82 16.69
C TYR A 552 12.29 12.77 17.61
N ARG A 553 13.52 13.15 17.26
CA ARG A 553 14.33 14.09 18.04
C ARG A 553 13.68 15.47 18.13
N VAL A 554 13.09 15.97 17.04
CA VAL A 554 12.35 17.25 17.03
C VAL A 554 11.14 17.17 17.95
N ILE A 555 10.39 16.06 17.92
CA ILE A 555 9.28 15.82 18.85
C ILE A 555 9.75 15.81 20.29
N CYS A 556 10.80 15.04 20.61
CA CYS A 556 11.33 14.99 21.97
C CYS A 556 11.79 16.36 22.45
N LYS A 557 12.45 17.16 21.60
CA LYS A 557 12.84 18.54 21.93
C LYS A 557 11.63 19.42 22.21
N TYR A 558 10.59 19.34 21.38
CA TYR A 558 9.35 20.07 21.61
C TYR A 558 8.70 19.68 22.94
N LEU A 559 8.56 18.37 23.20
CA LEU A 559 7.99 17.84 24.44
C LEU A 559 8.80 18.23 25.69
N LEU A 560 10.12 18.33 25.58
CA LEU A 560 10.98 18.78 26.69
C LEU A 560 10.99 20.31 26.87
N SER A 561 10.61 21.06 25.84
CA SER A 561 10.66 22.53 25.84
C SER A 561 9.40 23.20 26.41
N LYS A 562 8.32 22.43 26.62
CA LYS A 562 7.02 22.96 27.06
C LYS A 562 6.49 22.22 28.28
N GLU A 563 5.79 22.96 29.12
CA GLU A 563 4.86 22.41 30.09
C GLU A 563 3.49 22.25 29.42
N PHE A 564 2.90 21.06 29.53
CA PHE A 564 1.59 20.76 28.95
C PHE A 564 0.50 20.90 30.01
N SER A 565 -0.59 21.59 29.69
CA SER A 565 -1.78 21.64 30.54
C SER A 565 -2.59 20.34 30.44
N GLU A 566 -3.47 20.09 31.41
CA GLU A 566 -4.38 18.93 31.39
C GLU A 566 -5.33 18.94 30.18
N ASP A 567 -5.63 20.12 29.63
CA ASP A 567 -6.50 20.31 28.44
C ASP A 567 -5.77 20.07 27.10
N PHE A 568 -4.52 19.59 27.11
CA PHE A 568 -3.75 19.41 25.89
C PHE A 568 -4.30 18.28 25.02
N THR A 569 -4.74 18.63 23.81
CA THR A 569 -5.32 17.68 22.86
C THR A 569 -4.35 17.28 21.76
N GLU A 570 -4.56 16.09 21.16
CA GLU A 570 -3.79 15.62 20.00
C GLU A 570 -3.83 16.62 18.83
N LYS A 571 -4.96 17.29 18.62
CA LYS A 571 -5.10 18.30 17.56
C LYS A 571 -4.22 19.53 17.82
N MET A 572 -4.08 19.95 19.08
CA MET A 572 -3.17 21.01 19.49
C MET A 572 -1.73 20.57 19.30
N PHE A 573 -1.38 19.36 19.73
CA PHE A 573 -0.06 18.76 19.53
C PHE A 573 0.39 18.82 18.07
N ILE A 574 -0.42 18.31 17.14
CA ILE A 574 -0.09 18.29 15.71
C ILE A 574 0.13 19.71 15.16
N THR A 575 -0.73 20.65 15.53
CA THR A 575 -0.63 22.04 15.04
C THR A 575 0.62 22.71 15.58
N GLU A 576 0.90 22.56 16.88
CA GLU A 576 2.04 23.19 17.52
C GLU A 576 3.38 22.58 17.12
N ILE A 577 3.49 21.24 16.98
CA ILE A 577 4.74 20.62 16.54
C ILE A 577 5.11 21.06 15.13
N ARG A 578 4.12 21.24 14.24
CA ARG A 578 4.36 21.75 12.87
C ARG A 578 4.90 23.16 12.89
N THR A 579 4.36 24.03 13.74
CA THR A 579 4.86 25.40 13.92
C THR A 579 6.29 25.38 14.48
N TYR A 580 6.54 24.60 15.54
CA TYR A 580 7.87 24.45 16.14
C TYR A 580 8.91 23.91 15.14
N ALA A 581 8.55 22.90 14.36
CA ALA A 581 9.40 22.35 13.32
C ALA A 581 9.67 23.38 12.21
N ALA A 582 8.65 24.16 11.80
CA ALA A 582 8.81 25.23 10.82
C ALA A 582 9.75 26.34 11.33
N GLU A 583 9.64 26.73 12.60
CA GLU A 583 10.53 27.70 13.24
C GLU A 583 11.98 27.20 13.30
N LEU A 584 12.20 25.94 13.70
CA LEU A 584 13.53 25.31 13.69
C LEU A 584 14.13 25.30 12.29
N ILE A 585 13.33 24.94 11.29
CA ILE A 585 13.71 24.92 9.88
C ILE A 585 14.14 26.33 9.43
N LEU A 586 13.32 27.34 9.70
CA LEU A 586 13.61 28.72 9.32
C LEU A 586 14.86 29.24 10.02
N THR A 587 15.03 28.92 11.31
CA THR A 587 16.19 29.33 12.11
C THR A 587 17.49 28.71 11.58
N ILE A 588 17.46 27.43 11.19
CA ILE A 588 18.62 26.74 10.61
C ILE A 588 18.97 27.29 9.22
N PHE A 589 17.95 27.60 8.41
CA PHE A 589 18.12 28.31 7.14
C PHE A 589 18.80 29.67 7.32
N TYR A 590 18.43 30.44 8.35
CA TYR A 590 18.99 31.76 8.63
C TYR A 590 20.41 31.74 9.22
N ILE A 591 20.75 30.72 10.02
CA ILE A 591 22.04 30.67 10.74
C ILE A 591 23.18 30.06 9.91
N LYS A 592 22.90 29.08 9.03
CA LYS A 592 23.96 28.33 8.32
C LYS A 592 24.08 28.60 6.83
N GLY A 593 23.14 29.30 6.19
CA GLY A 593 23.14 29.43 4.74
C GLY A 593 23.08 28.09 3.98
N GLU A 594 22.84 26.97 4.68
CA GLU A 594 22.80 25.62 4.13
C GLU A 594 21.68 24.77 4.76
N GLU A 595 20.99 24.08 3.86
CA GLU A 595 19.76 23.31 3.98
C GLU A 595 19.96 21.99 4.72
N CYS A 596 19.77 21.95 6.04
CA CYS A 596 19.91 20.70 6.80
C CYS A 596 18.57 20.07 7.27
N CYS A 597 17.43 20.79 7.23
CA CYS A 597 16.20 20.27 7.84
C CYS A 597 14.97 20.12 6.91
N ILE A 598 14.89 20.83 5.78
CA ILE A 598 13.75 20.66 4.85
C ILE A 598 13.91 19.40 3.99
N ALA A 599 15.12 18.90 3.84
CA ALA A 599 15.53 17.90 2.85
C ALA A 599 14.80 16.55 2.93
N ASN A 600 13.95 16.26 3.93
CA ASN A 600 13.48 14.90 4.16
C ASN A 600 11.99 14.68 4.39
N GLY A 601 11.18 15.73 4.47
CA GLY A 601 9.72 15.60 4.62
C GLY A 601 9.23 14.94 5.91
N THR A 602 10.13 14.51 6.80
CA THR A 602 9.79 13.82 8.05
C THR A 602 9.20 14.76 9.10
N CYS A 603 9.60 16.04 9.12
CA CYS A 603 9.00 17.03 10.04
C CYS A 603 7.53 17.36 9.71
N PHE A 604 7.04 17.09 8.50
CA PHE A 604 5.66 17.36 8.08
C PHE A 604 4.74 16.12 8.16
N ASN A 605 5.29 14.95 8.51
CA ASN A 605 4.52 13.70 8.60
C ASN A 605 3.82 13.50 9.97
N PHE A 606 3.89 14.49 10.86
CA PHE A 606 3.23 14.48 12.16
C PHE A 606 1.89 15.21 12.15
#